data_AF-A0AAD8ACL6-F1
#
_entry.id   AF-A0AAD8ACL6-F1
#
_cell.length_a   1.000
_cell.length_b   1.000
_cell.length_c   1.000
_cell.angle_alpha   90.00
_cell.angle_beta   90.00
_cell.angle_gamma   90.00
#
_symmetry.space_group_name_H-M   'P 1'
#
loop_
_entity.id
_entity.type
_entity.pdbx_description
1 polymer ?
#
loop_
_entity_poly.entity_id
_entity_poly.type
_entity_poly.pdbx_seq_one_letter_code
_entity_poly.pdbx_strand_id
1 'polypeptide(L)' 'QLEFREDLKKVLKEAGGRGRSTVLLISEAQIKYEIFLMDVESLLNSGEVPNLFAKEEMQEIIE' A
#
# COMPACT_ATOMS: atom_id res chain seq x y z
N GLN A 1 -5.01 -10.85 4.32
CA GLN A 1 -5.51 -9.47 4.32
C GLN A 1 -4.51 -8.51 4.97
N LEU A 2 -4.10 -8.75 6.23
CA LEU A 2 -3.01 -7.99 6.88
C LEU A 2 -1.73 -8.00 6.03
N GLU A 3 -1.36 -9.17 5.51
CA GLU A 3 -0.14 -9.35 4.70
C GLU A 3 -0.08 -8.43 3.47
N PHE A 4 -1.18 -8.31 2.69
CA PHE A 4 -1.19 -7.44 1.52
C PHE A 4 -1.08 -5.96 1.90
N ARG A 5 -1.83 -5.51 2.91
CA ARG A 5 -1.73 -4.12 3.38
C ARG A 5 -0.32 -3.81 3.90
N GLU A 6 0.34 -4.76 4.54
CA GLU A 6 1.75 -4.61 4.91
C GLU A 6 2.68 -4.51 3.69
N ASP A 7 2.40 -5.24 2.61
CA ASP A 7 3.15 -5.07 1.36
C ASP A 7 2.92 -3.70 0.70
N LEU A 8 1.69 -3.17 0.76
CA LEU A 8 1.39 -1.80 0.32
C LEU A 8 2.18 -0.77 1.12
N LYS A 9 2.25 -0.92 2.45
CA LYS A 9 3.05 -0.05 3.32
C LYS A 9 4.51 -0.05 2.89
N LYS A 10 5.10 -1.23 2.64
CA LYS A 10 6.50 -1.34 2.20
C LYS A 10 6.72 -0.64 0.86
N VAL A 11 5.85 -0.89 -0.12
CA VAL A 11 5.97 -0.29 -1.45
C VAL A 11 5.85 1.22 -1.40
N LEU A 12 4.90 1.76 -0.63
CA LEU A 12 4.74 3.20 -0.47
C LEU A 12 5.94 3.84 0.25
N LYS A 13 6.52 3.17 1.25
CA LYS A 13 7.75 3.64 1.91
C LYS A 13 8.96 3.63 0.96
N GLU A 14 9.13 2.61 0.13
CA GLU A 14 10.22 2.58 -0.87
C GLU A 14 10.01 3.60 -2.00
N ALA A 15 8.81 3.65 -2.57
CA ALA A 15 8.50 4.49 -3.72
C ALA A 15 8.35 5.97 -3.35
N GLY A 16 7.47 6.27 -2.40
CA GLY A 16 7.18 7.64 -1.97
C GLY A 16 8.20 8.16 -0.95
N GLY A 17 8.46 7.39 0.10
CA GLY A 17 9.35 7.83 1.19
C GLY A 17 10.83 7.88 0.80
N ARG A 18 11.32 6.89 0.06
CA ARG A 18 12.73 6.80 -0.35
C ARG A 18 13.00 7.21 -1.80
N GLY A 19 11.95 7.51 -2.57
CA GLY A 19 12.07 7.92 -3.98
C GLY A 19 12.61 6.83 -4.91
N ARG A 20 12.48 5.55 -4.55
CA ARG A 20 13.01 4.43 -5.34
C ARG A 20 11.97 3.93 -6.34
N SER A 21 12.37 3.75 -7.59
CA SER A 21 11.52 3.07 -8.57
C SER A 21 11.19 1.66 -8.07
N THR A 22 9.91 1.40 -7.84
CA THR A 22 9.43 0.20 -7.16
C THR A 22 8.29 -0.43 -7.96
N VAL A 23 8.27 -1.75 -8.05
CA VAL A 23 7.21 -2.52 -8.71
C VAL A 23 6.50 -3.38 -7.67
N LEU A 24 5.18 -3.24 -7.55
CA LEU A 24 4.32 -4.17 -6.83
C LEU A 24 3.75 -5.17 -7.84
N LEU A 25 4.15 -6.44 -7.72
CA LEU A 25 3.63 -7.52 -8.57
C LEU A 25 2.50 -8.26 -7.86
N ILE A 26 1.36 -8.40 -8.54
CA ILE A 26 0.17 -9.09 -8.03
C ILE A 26 -0.17 -10.22 -8.99
N SER A 27 -0.41 -11.41 -8.45
CA SER A 27 -0.92 -12.57 -9.18
C SER A 27 -2.38 -12.86 -8.82
N GLU A 28 -3.10 -13.52 -9.73
CA GLU A 28 -4.52 -13.88 -9.53
C GLU A 28 -4.74 -14.68 -8.24
N ALA A 29 -3.81 -15.56 -7.87
CA ALA A 29 -3.87 -16.37 -6.65
C ALA A 29 -3.91 -15.55 -5.34
N GLN A 30 -3.51 -14.28 -5.38
CA GLN A 30 -3.52 -13.37 -4.22
C GLN A 30 -4.86 -12.62 -4.09
N ILE A 31 -5.69 -12.59 -5.14
CA ILE A 31 -6.98 -11.89 -5.17
C ILE A 31 -8.06 -12.80 -4.54
N LYS A 32 -8.05 -12.88 -3.21
CA LYS A 32 -8.95 -13.77 -2.46
C LYS A 32 -10.24 -13.09 -1.99
N TYR A 33 -10.24 -11.76 -1.89
CA TYR A 33 -11.31 -10.99 -1.27
C TYR A 33 -11.53 -9.67 -2.02
N GLU A 34 -12.77 -9.23 -2.13
CA GLU A 34 -13.15 -7.99 -2.82
C GLU A 34 -12.41 -6.75 -2.30
N ILE A 35 -12.18 -6.69 -0.98
CA ILE A 35 -11.41 -5.63 -0.31
C ILE A 35 -9.98 -5.46 -0.88
N PHE A 36 -9.39 -6.53 -1.44
CA PHE A 36 -8.09 -6.44 -2.10
C PHE A 36 -8.16 -5.54 -3.34
N LEU A 37 -9.20 -5.72 -4.16
CA LEU A 37 -9.41 -4.93 -5.37
C LEU A 37 -9.74 -3.48 -5.02
N MET A 38 -10.50 -3.26 -3.92
CA MET A 38 -10.78 -1.91 -3.42
C MET A 38 -9.51 -1.17 -2.97
N ASP A 39 -8.59 -1.86 -2.29
CA ASP A 39 -7.32 -1.28 -1.87
C ASP A 39 -6.44 -0.93 -3.10
N VAL A 40 -6.42 -1.79 -4.12
CA VAL A 40 -5.72 -1.52 -5.39
C VAL A 40 -6.36 -0.34 -6.14
N GLU A 41 -7.68 -0.30 -6.23
CA GLU A 41 -8.43 0.79 -6.87
C GLU A 41 -8.13 2.12 -6.19
N SER A 42 -8.18 2.15 -4.86
CA SER A 42 -7.86 3.36 -4.08
C SER A 42 -6.43 3.83 -4.36
N LEU A 43 -5.46 2.90 -4.30
CA LEU A 43 -4.06 3.21 -4.59
C LEU A 43 -3.85 3.77 -6.00
N LEU A 44 -4.52 3.22 -7.02
CA LEU A 44 -4.37 3.68 -8.40
C LEU A 44 -5.06 5.02 -8.67
N ASN A 45 -6.21 5.27 -8.04
CA ASN A 45 -7.01 6.46 -8.29
C ASN A 45 -6.52 7.69 -7.51
N SER A 46 -6.12 7.51 -6.25
CA SER A 46 -5.71 8.62 -5.38
C SER A 46 -4.25 8.56 -4.91
N GLY A 47 -3.57 7.43 -5.13
CA GLY A 47 -2.25 7.19 -4.51
C GLY A 47 -2.35 6.82 -3.03
N GLU A 48 -3.55 6.66 -2.47
CA GLU A 48 -3.79 6.44 -1.04
C GLU A 48 -4.71 5.24 -0.81
N VAL A 49 -4.41 4.47 0.24
CA VAL A 49 -5.31 3.44 0.77
C VAL A 49 -5.82 3.88 2.14
N PRO A 50 -7.14 4.01 2.34
CA PRO A 50 -7.70 4.50 3.60
C PRO A 50 -7.31 3.65 4.80
N ASN A 51 -6.92 4.32 5.89
CA ASN A 51 -6.51 3.67 7.15
C ASN A 51 -5.37 2.65 6.97
N LEU A 52 -4.48 2.87 5.99
CA LEU A 52 -3.34 1.99 5.76
C LEU A 52 -2.27 2.17 6.85
N PHE A 53 -1.89 3.41 7.14
CA PHE A 53 -0.92 3.74 8.18
C PHE A 53 -1.62 4.20 9.45
N ALA A 54 -1.14 3.72 10.60
CA ALA A 54 -1.50 4.31 11.88
C ALA A 54 -0.97 5.75 11.98
N LYS A 55 -1.55 6.54 12.89
CA LYS A 55 -1.16 7.95 13.07
C LYS A 55 0.33 8.09 13.44
N GLU A 56 0.82 7.15 14.24
CA GLU A 56 2.22 7.07 14.67
C GLU A 56 3.14 6.73 13.49
N GLU A 57 2.76 5.77 12.64
CA GLU A 57 3.52 5.42 11.43
C GLU A 57 3.58 6.58 10.42
N MET A 58 2.51 7.38 10.33
CA MET A 58 2.47 8.56 9.47
C MET A 58 3.44 9.65 9.93
N GLN A 59 3.62 9.85 11.23
CA GLN A 59 4.60 10.81 11.75
C GLN A 59 6.02 10.42 11.34
N GLU A 60 6.40 9.14 11.45
CA GLU A 60 7.72 8.64 11.05
C GLU A 60 8.02 8.81 9.54
N ILE A 61 7.00 8.92 8.69
CA ILE A 61 7.17 9.06 7.23
C ILE A 61 7.29 10.54 6.82
N ILE A 62 6.67 11.44 7.59
CA ILE A 62 6.60 12.88 7.27
C ILE A 62 7.77 13.66 7.90
N GLU A 63 8.29 13.20 9.04
CA GLU A 63 9.49 13.77 9.69
C GLU A 63 10.80 13.39 8.98
#